data_AF-A0A1I0QGX3-F1
#
_entry.id   AF-A0A1I0QGX3-F1
#
_cell.length_a   1.000
_cell.length_b   1.000
_cell.length_c   1.000
_cell.angle_alpha   90.00
_cell.angle_beta   90.00
_cell.angle_gamma   90.00
#
_symmetry.space_group_name_H-M   'P 1'
#
loop_
_entity.id
_entity.type
_entity.pdbx_description
1 polymer ?
#
loop_
_entity_poly.entity_id
_entity_poly.type
_entity_poly.pdbx_seq_one_letter_code
_entity_poly.pdbx_strand_id
1 'polypeptide(L)'
;MNEHNPIAQLVNNIQRAWLEKISGKPALKLVRMVIKPEESRVYEGFVKLESSAHGSLPEVFVTHLTDFEDEDTYSAALIKDWLETYNNSTALLQEMEQRNAGFTWDPKPFAQGKSDEDLLRMLASFQRALPAKQQLVLVLLPRQVSNTRDMRNWLTTILKKGIPSGVKLLVLDHLNNEQFAMHDRQFPDMLCTIHVPMDLHAAIRKLGGSGDPNNPEIMMRKCVFEMGEALKDKDVKRLHRWGQAALDCTQKSGNKGLFATAHIMYAGMLFHFKRDPQIPLLLERGQRISKQGVQQGDTACLPLLVQFYGYQGAYAQIRRRFTEAINWFIQQAEMAQLHNFSQQALNAWYQAAELCRRKDAGRYYDILEKGYLAGLPLSDEEVSASIYIYLLRDYYDYAHSKKMTDVINGIDEKMGRLFGTDWKTDVDTIRKNRMPMNLPLEMENL
;
A
#
# COMPACT_ATOMS: atom_id res chain seq x y z
N MET A 1 5.65 -7.61 27.36
CA MET A 1 5.49 -6.57 26.31
C MET A 1 6.86 -5.99 25.99
N ASN A 2 7.21 -5.88 24.70
CA ASN A 2 8.48 -5.30 24.26
C ASN A 2 8.42 -3.76 24.34
N GLU A 3 8.62 -3.20 25.53
CA GLU A 3 8.79 -1.74 25.75
C GLU A 3 10.00 -1.15 24.98
N HIS A 4 10.82 -2.02 24.38
CA HIS A 4 11.94 -1.65 23.53
C HIS A 4 11.59 -1.47 22.04
N ASN A 5 10.34 -1.69 21.60
CA ASN A 5 9.95 -1.39 20.23
C ASN A 5 9.71 0.12 20.04
N PRO A 6 10.52 0.83 19.23
CA PRO A 6 10.35 2.27 18.99
C PRO A 6 9.00 2.67 18.41
N ILE A 7 8.32 1.79 17.67
CA ILE A 7 6.97 2.04 17.13
C ILE A 7 5.91 1.93 18.23
N ALA A 8 6.07 1.00 19.17
CA ALA A 8 5.19 0.92 20.33
C ALA A 8 5.27 2.20 21.19
N GLN A 9 6.46 2.81 21.30
CA GLN A 9 6.60 4.10 21.97
C GLN A 9 5.85 5.23 21.26
N LEU A 10 5.81 5.24 19.92
CA LEU A 10 5.01 6.21 19.17
C LEU A 10 3.50 6.02 19.43
N VAL A 11 3.02 4.78 19.44
CA VAL A 11 1.62 4.47 19.79
C VAL A 11 1.30 4.93 21.21
N ASN A 12 2.20 4.70 22.17
CA ASN A 12 2.05 5.17 23.55
C ASN A 12 1.97 6.71 23.65
N ASN A 13 2.67 7.43 22.78
CA ASN A 13 2.55 8.89 22.72
C ASN A 13 1.17 9.32 22.23
N ILE A 14 0.57 8.60 21.28
CA ILE A 14 -0.81 8.85 20.82
C ILE A 14 -1.80 8.59 21.96
N GLN A 15 -1.68 7.45 22.66
CA GLN A 15 -2.53 7.11 23.81
C GLN A 15 -2.43 8.17 24.92
N ARG A 16 -1.21 8.65 25.23
CA ARG A 16 -1.02 9.71 26.23
C ARG A 16 -1.69 11.02 25.80
N ALA A 17 -1.49 11.43 24.54
CA ALA A 17 -2.12 12.63 24.01
C ALA A 17 -3.65 12.51 23.98
N TRP A 18 -4.18 11.31 23.74
CA TRP A 18 -5.61 11.02 23.85
C TRP A 18 -6.10 11.27 25.28
N LEU A 19 -5.49 10.61 26.28
CA LEU A 19 -5.87 10.76 27.69
C LEU A 19 -5.81 12.22 28.14
N GLU A 20 -4.74 12.94 27.81
CA GLU A 20 -4.56 14.34 28.19
C GLU A 20 -5.62 15.27 27.58
N LYS A 21 -6.04 15.01 26.32
CA LYS A 21 -6.90 15.94 25.58
C LYS A 21 -8.37 15.58 25.60
N ILE A 22 -8.72 14.33 25.88
CA ILE A 22 -10.07 13.78 25.67
C ILE A 22 -10.71 13.35 26.99
N SER A 23 -9.93 12.80 27.93
CA SER A 23 -10.47 12.36 29.22
C SER A 23 -11.13 13.51 29.97
N GLY A 24 -12.27 13.21 30.61
CA GLY A 24 -13.03 14.21 31.39
C GLY A 24 -13.85 15.20 30.56
N LYS A 25 -13.95 15.07 29.23
CA LYS A 25 -14.75 15.96 28.37
C LYS A 25 -16.03 15.27 27.87
N PRO A 26 -17.17 15.41 28.57
CA PRO A 26 -18.43 14.75 28.19
C PRO A 26 -19.11 15.41 26.98
N ALA A 27 -18.89 16.71 26.76
CA ALA A 27 -19.44 17.45 25.62
C ALA A 27 -18.73 17.13 24.29
N LEU A 28 -17.48 16.64 24.35
CA LEU A 28 -16.68 16.32 23.18
C LEU A 28 -17.30 15.19 22.36
N LYS A 29 -17.55 15.44 21.07
CA LYS A 29 -18.19 14.52 20.13
C LYS A 29 -17.36 14.15 18.91
N LEU A 30 -16.53 15.06 18.40
CA LEU A 30 -15.66 14.80 17.24
C LEU A 30 -14.20 15.03 17.62
N VAL A 31 -13.41 13.99 17.48
CA VAL A 31 -11.96 14.01 17.59
C VAL A 31 -11.39 13.94 16.18
N ARG A 32 -10.53 14.90 15.84
CA ARG A 32 -9.81 14.95 14.57
C ARG A 32 -8.32 14.78 14.84
N MET A 33 -7.74 13.70 14.34
CA MET A 33 -6.29 13.51 14.39
C MET A 33 -5.66 14.00 13.09
N VAL A 34 -4.81 15.01 13.20
CA VAL A 34 -4.08 15.58 12.05
C VAL A 34 -2.75 14.86 11.92
N ILE A 35 -2.53 14.22 10.77
CA ILE A 35 -1.41 13.33 10.51
C ILE A 35 -0.64 13.74 9.27
N LYS A 36 0.63 13.34 9.19
CA LYS A 36 1.38 13.34 7.92
C LYS A 36 1.16 12.02 7.16
N PRO A 37 1.25 12.00 5.82
CA PRO A 37 1.09 10.78 5.04
C PRO A 37 1.96 9.61 5.54
N GLU A 38 3.22 9.88 5.87
CA GLU A 38 4.16 8.88 6.39
C GLU A 38 3.78 8.31 7.77
N GLU A 39 2.93 8.98 8.55
CA GLU A 39 2.48 8.58 9.90
C GLU A 39 1.25 7.67 9.88
N SER A 40 0.54 7.59 8.75
CA SER A 40 -0.71 6.83 8.55
C SER A 40 -0.70 5.44 9.20
N ARG A 41 0.30 4.61 8.89
CA ARG A 41 0.42 3.25 9.44
C ARG A 41 0.56 3.19 10.96
N VAL A 42 1.15 4.19 11.59
CA VAL A 42 1.27 4.23 13.06
C VAL A 42 -0.08 4.55 13.69
N TYR A 43 -0.84 5.47 13.09
CA TYR A 43 -2.20 5.79 13.52
C TYR A 43 -3.19 4.63 13.28
N GLU A 44 -3.09 3.94 12.14
CA GLU A 44 -3.82 2.68 11.90
C GLU A 44 -3.47 1.62 12.95
N GLY A 45 -2.18 1.49 13.29
CA GLY A 45 -1.70 0.58 14.33
C GLY A 45 -2.26 0.93 15.71
N PHE A 46 -2.33 2.22 16.05
CA PHE A 46 -2.97 2.71 17.28
C PHE A 46 -4.45 2.33 17.32
N VAL A 47 -5.22 2.67 16.29
CA VAL A 47 -6.66 2.39 16.21
C VAL A 47 -6.92 0.88 16.29
N LYS A 48 -6.12 0.06 15.58
CA LYS A 48 -6.22 -1.39 15.62
C LYS A 48 -5.90 -1.97 17.00
N LEU A 49 -4.91 -1.40 17.71
CA LEU A 49 -4.57 -1.82 19.06
C LEU A 49 -5.72 -1.52 20.03
N GLU A 50 -6.28 -0.31 19.97
CA GLU A 50 -7.39 0.09 20.86
C GLU A 50 -8.70 -0.62 20.54
N SER A 51 -8.91 -1.07 19.30
CA SER A 51 -10.02 -1.96 18.94
C SER A 51 -9.82 -3.43 19.37
N SER A 52 -8.71 -3.76 20.04
CA SER A 52 -8.41 -5.12 20.50
C SER A 52 -8.52 -5.26 22.02
N ALA A 53 -8.49 -6.50 22.51
CA ALA A 53 -8.42 -6.79 23.95
C ALA A 53 -7.12 -6.27 24.63
N HIS A 54 -6.15 -5.79 23.85
CA HIS A 54 -4.90 -5.22 24.34
C HIS A 54 -4.88 -3.68 24.31
N GLY A 55 -6.01 -3.04 24.01
CA GLY A 55 -6.18 -1.60 24.15
C GLY A 55 -5.90 -1.15 25.59
N SER A 56 -5.38 0.07 25.73
CA SER A 56 -5.02 0.63 27.05
C SER A 56 -5.92 1.79 27.44
N LEU A 57 -6.68 2.34 26.50
CA LEU A 57 -7.61 3.42 26.75
C LEU A 57 -8.90 2.90 27.41
N PRO A 58 -9.54 3.72 28.28
CA PRO A 58 -10.76 3.30 28.96
C PRO A 58 -11.99 3.24 28.05
N GLU A 59 -11.95 3.90 26.89
CA GLU A 59 -13.00 3.87 25.88
C GLU A 59 -12.96 2.61 25.00
N VAL A 60 -14.10 2.23 24.45
CA VAL A 60 -14.22 1.13 23.48
C VAL A 60 -14.13 1.70 22.07
N PHE A 61 -13.13 1.26 21.30
CA PHE A 61 -12.90 1.70 19.93
C PHE A 61 -13.49 0.70 18.94
N VAL A 62 -14.39 1.17 18.07
CA VAL A 62 -14.91 0.38 16.94
C VAL A 62 -14.53 1.08 15.66
N THR A 63 -13.78 0.37 14.82
CA THR A 63 -13.19 0.94 13.60
C THR A 63 -13.92 0.45 12.36
N HIS A 64 -14.36 1.39 11.54
CA HIS A 64 -15.02 1.10 10.27
C HIS A 64 -14.18 1.55 9.08
N LEU A 65 -14.06 0.63 8.13
CA LEU A 65 -13.41 0.83 6.83
C LEU A 65 -14.42 1.02 5.69
N THR A 66 -15.67 1.32 6.05
CA THR A 66 -16.79 1.53 5.12
C THR A 66 -16.48 2.67 4.17
N ASP A 67 -16.56 2.40 2.87
CA ASP A 67 -16.29 3.40 1.83
C ASP A 67 -17.32 4.54 1.90
N PHE A 68 -16.86 5.75 1.59
CA PHE A 68 -17.72 6.93 1.51
C PHE A 68 -18.05 7.20 0.04
N GLU A 69 -19.28 6.88 -0.37
CA GLU A 69 -19.80 7.15 -1.71
C GLU A 69 -20.43 8.55 -1.78
N ASP A 70 -21.38 8.85 -0.89
CA ASP A 70 -22.07 10.14 -0.79
C ASP A 70 -22.67 10.35 0.62
N GLU A 71 -23.15 11.57 0.89
CA GLU A 71 -23.68 11.96 2.20
C GLU A 71 -25.05 11.37 2.56
N ASP A 72 -25.86 10.93 1.58
CA ASP A 72 -27.20 10.39 1.83
C ASP A 72 -27.18 8.90 2.18
N THR A 73 -26.21 8.15 1.64
CA THR A 73 -26.13 6.69 1.78
C THR A 73 -25.17 6.21 2.87
N TYR A 74 -24.23 7.06 3.31
CA TYR A 74 -23.13 6.63 4.18
C TYR A 74 -23.56 6.08 5.54
N SER A 75 -24.56 6.69 6.20
CA SER A 75 -25.10 6.18 7.46
C SER A 75 -25.68 4.77 7.33
N ALA A 76 -26.37 4.49 6.21
CA ALA A 76 -26.93 3.16 5.93
C ALA A 76 -25.81 2.13 5.71
N ALA A 77 -24.76 2.51 4.99
CA ALA A 77 -23.59 1.66 4.78
C ALA A 77 -22.87 1.33 6.10
N LEU A 78 -22.68 2.32 6.97
CA LEU A 78 -22.08 2.10 8.30
C LEU A 78 -22.90 1.14 9.17
N ILE A 79 -24.23 1.31 9.19
CA ILE A 79 -25.13 0.40 9.93
C ILE A 79 -25.00 -1.03 9.41
N LYS A 80 -25.05 -1.20 8.08
CA LYS A 80 -24.94 -2.49 7.44
C LYS A 80 -23.62 -3.19 7.81
N ASP A 81 -22.49 -2.51 7.61
CA ASP A 81 -21.17 -3.07 7.89
C ASP A 81 -20.99 -3.40 9.38
N TRP A 82 -21.54 -2.57 10.28
CA TRP A 82 -21.50 -2.82 11.72
C TRP A 82 -22.27 -4.10 12.07
N LEU A 83 -23.49 -4.26 11.54
CA LEU A 83 -24.32 -5.43 11.79
C LEU A 83 -23.69 -6.69 11.21
N GLU A 84 -23.12 -6.63 10.01
CA GLU A 84 -22.39 -7.75 9.41
C GLU A 84 -21.19 -8.15 10.27
N THR A 85 -20.39 -7.18 10.72
CA THR A 85 -19.23 -7.42 11.60
C THR A 85 -19.66 -8.05 12.92
N TYR A 86 -20.73 -7.54 13.53
CA TYR A 86 -21.28 -8.06 14.77
C TYR A 86 -21.79 -9.50 14.62
N ASN A 87 -22.55 -9.78 13.56
CA ASN A 87 -23.08 -11.12 13.28
C ASN A 87 -21.98 -12.15 12.98
N ASN A 88 -20.87 -11.71 12.38
CA ASN A 88 -19.72 -12.56 12.11
C ASN A 88 -18.84 -12.79 13.34
N SER A 89 -19.12 -12.13 14.46
CA SER A 89 -18.34 -12.22 15.71
C SER A 89 -18.87 -13.28 16.69
N THR A 90 -19.57 -14.32 16.21
CA THR A 90 -20.26 -15.34 17.02
C THR A 90 -19.35 -16.01 18.07
N ALA A 91 -18.11 -16.37 17.69
CA ALA A 91 -17.17 -17.00 18.62
C ALA A 91 -16.76 -16.07 19.77
N LEU A 92 -16.60 -14.77 19.48
CA LEU A 92 -16.28 -13.75 20.48
C LEU A 92 -17.46 -13.53 21.43
N LEU A 93 -18.68 -13.46 20.89
CA LEU A 93 -19.90 -13.31 21.71
C LEU A 93 -20.10 -14.51 22.65
N GLN A 94 -19.86 -15.73 22.17
CA GLN A 94 -19.89 -16.95 23.00
C GLN A 94 -18.82 -16.96 24.10
N GLU A 95 -17.59 -16.52 23.78
CA GLU A 95 -16.51 -16.39 24.76
C GLU A 95 -16.85 -15.35 25.85
N MET A 96 -17.47 -14.23 25.46
CA MET A 96 -17.92 -13.18 26.39
C MET A 96 -19.06 -13.65 27.31
N GLU A 97 -20.02 -14.42 26.78
CA GLU A 97 -21.07 -15.06 27.58
C GLU A 97 -20.48 -16.04 28.61
N GLN A 98 -19.54 -16.90 28.19
CA GLN A 98 -18.87 -17.85 29.09
C GLN A 98 -18.06 -17.16 30.20
N ARG A 99 -17.50 -15.98 29.91
CA ARG A 99 -16.76 -15.16 30.89
C ARG A 99 -17.65 -14.27 31.75
N ASN A 100 -18.97 -14.32 31.57
CA ASN A 100 -19.93 -13.49 32.29
C ASN A 100 -19.63 -11.98 32.15
N ALA A 101 -19.16 -11.56 30.97
CA ALA A 101 -18.58 -10.23 30.72
C ALA A 101 -19.60 -9.08 30.68
N GLY A 102 -20.89 -9.33 30.97
CA GLY A 102 -21.90 -8.30 31.18
C GLY A 102 -22.29 -7.46 29.96
N PHE A 103 -21.97 -7.90 28.74
CA PHE A 103 -22.33 -7.23 27.50
C PHE A 103 -23.49 -7.99 26.82
N THR A 104 -24.61 -7.31 26.59
CA THR A 104 -25.76 -7.86 25.86
C THR A 104 -26.39 -6.74 25.05
N TRP A 105 -26.33 -6.85 23.73
CA TRP A 105 -26.88 -5.86 22.81
C TRP A 105 -27.82 -6.53 21.80
N ASP A 106 -28.98 -5.92 21.55
CA ASP A 106 -29.95 -6.38 20.55
C ASP A 106 -29.79 -5.58 19.24
N PRO A 107 -29.24 -6.21 18.17
CA PRO A 107 -29.08 -5.56 16.87
C PRO A 107 -30.38 -5.51 16.04
N LYS A 108 -31.40 -6.31 16.36
CA LYS A 108 -32.58 -6.52 15.50
C LYS A 108 -33.32 -5.22 15.11
N PRO A 109 -33.47 -4.22 16.00
CA PRO A 109 -34.15 -2.97 15.64
C PRO A 109 -33.48 -2.17 14.52
N PHE A 110 -32.21 -2.44 14.22
CA PHE A 110 -31.39 -1.67 13.27
C PHE A 110 -31.17 -2.40 11.94
N ALA A 111 -31.69 -3.62 11.78
CA ALA A 111 -31.50 -4.44 10.57
C ALA A 111 -31.99 -3.80 9.26
N GLN A 112 -32.89 -2.82 9.36
CA GLN A 112 -33.42 -2.04 8.23
C GLN A 112 -33.08 -0.55 8.36
N GLY A 113 -32.09 -0.19 9.18
CA GLY A 113 -31.66 1.19 9.37
C GLY A 113 -31.07 1.76 8.08
N LYS A 114 -31.59 2.92 7.64
CA LYS A 114 -31.21 3.56 6.38
C LYS A 114 -30.95 5.05 6.50
N SER A 115 -31.03 5.60 7.70
CA SER A 115 -30.91 7.04 7.96
C SER A 115 -29.85 7.35 9.01
N ASP A 116 -29.44 8.61 9.07
CA ASP A 116 -28.61 9.14 10.15
C ASP A 116 -29.24 8.92 11.53
N GLU A 117 -30.56 9.11 11.65
CA GLU A 117 -31.32 8.89 12.88
C GLU A 117 -31.22 7.42 13.33
N ASP A 118 -31.24 6.48 12.38
CA ASP A 118 -31.04 5.06 12.69
C ASP A 118 -29.63 4.80 13.21
N LEU A 119 -28.60 5.40 12.58
CA LEU A 119 -27.22 5.29 13.01
C LEU A 119 -27.05 5.85 14.44
N LEU A 120 -27.56 7.05 14.70
CA LEU A 120 -27.49 7.68 16.02
C LEU A 120 -28.22 6.85 17.10
N ARG A 121 -29.40 6.28 16.78
CA ARG A 121 -30.11 5.37 17.69
C ARG A 121 -29.34 4.07 17.92
N MET A 122 -28.69 3.53 16.89
CA MET A 122 -27.85 2.34 16.99
C MET A 122 -26.65 2.59 17.90
N LEU A 123 -25.92 3.69 17.69
CA LEU A 123 -24.78 4.08 18.52
C LEU A 123 -25.19 4.30 19.99
N ALA A 124 -26.32 4.96 20.22
CA ALA A 124 -26.87 5.13 21.58
C ALA A 124 -27.26 3.80 22.23
N SER A 125 -27.80 2.86 21.45
CA SER A 125 -28.18 1.53 21.92
C SER A 125 -26.94 0.70 22.29
N PHE A 126 -25.95 0.68 21.41
CA PHE A 126 -24.69 -0.05 21.61
C PHE A 126 -23.92 0.51 22.81
N GLN A 127 -23.77 1.83 22.90
CA GLN A 127 -23.07 2.46 24.03
C GLN A 127 -23.71 2.11 25.39
N ARG A 128 -25.04 2.04 25.47
CA ARG A 128 -25.77 1.64 26.70
C ARG A 128 -25.54 0.18 27.08
N ALA A 129 -25.25 -0.68 26.12
CA ALA A 129 -24.94 -2.09 26.36
C ALA A 129 -23.50 -2.32 26.83
N LEU A 130 -22.60 -1.33 26.70
CA LEU A 130 -21.21 -1.46 27.14
C LEU A 130 -21.10 -1.57 28.67
N PRO A 131 -20.20 -2.43 29.20
CA PRO A 131 -19.95 -2.55 30.63
C PRO A 131 -19.52 -1.22 31.26
N ALA A 132 -19.86 -1.02 32.54
CA ALA A 132 -19.45 0.15 33.34
C ALA A 132 -19.75 1.51 32.69
N LYS A 133 -20.68 1.57 31.73
CA LYS A 133 -20.99 2.78 30.94
C LYS A 133 -19.75 3.38 30.27
N GLN A 134 -18.84 2.53 29.78
CA GLN A 134 -17.71 2.97 28.97
C GLN A 134 -18.18 3.83 27.79
N GLN A 135 -17.32 4.75 27.38
CA GLN A 135 -17.57 5.55 26.20
C GLN A 135 -17.24 4.75 24.94
N LEU A 136 -17.99 5.01 23.88
CA LEU A 136 -17.79 4.45 22.56
C LEU A 136 -17.07 5.47 21.67
N VAL A 137 -16.03 5.04 20.99
CA VAL A 137 -15.37 5.79 19.92
C VAL A 137 -15.61 5.05 18.61
N LEU A 138 -16.41 5.65 17.74
CA LEU A 138 -16.53 5.19 16.36
C LEU A 138 -15.43 5.83 15.52
N VAL A 139 -14.51 5.02 15.04
CA VAL A 139 -13.40 5.46 14.19
C VAL A 139 -13.79 5.28 12.73
N LEU A 140 -13.78 6.38 11.99
CA LEU A 140 -14.16 6.43 10.58
C LEU A 140 -12.89 6.49 9.72
N LEU A 141 -12.55 5.38 9.07
CA LEU A 141 -11.40 5.25 8.16
C LEU A 141 -11.85 4.68 6.81
N PRO A 142 -12.65 5.40 6.00
CA PRO A 142 -13.08 4.92 4.69
C PRO A 142 -11.90 4.51 3.83
N ARG A 143 -11.97 3.37 3.12
CA ARG A 143 -10.88 2.98 2.20
C ARG A 143 -10.88 3.89 0.97
N GLN A 144 -12.07 4.35 0.58
CA GLN A 144 -12.27 5.33 -0.46
C GLN A 144 -13.21 6.45 0.00
N VAL A 145 -12.93 7.68 -0.45
CA VAL A 145 -13.80 8.85 -0.29
C VAL A 145 -14.04 9.45 -1.67
N SER A 146 -15.25 9.32 -2.19
CA SER A 146 -15.61 9.85 -3.51
C SER A 146 -15.56 11.38 -3.57
N ASN A 147 -16.00 12.05 -2.50
CA ASN A 147 -15.93 13.51 -2.36
C ASN A 147 -15.74 13.93 -0.90
N THR A 148 -14.60 14.53 -0.57
CA THR A 148 -14.30 14.93 0.80
C THR A 148 -15.20 16.05 1.33
N ARG A 149 -15.74 16.91 0.45
CA ARG A 149 -16.68 17.97 0.86
C ARG A 149 -17.98 17.36 1.38
N ASP A 150 -18.49 16.35 0.69
CA ASP A 150 -19.75 15.69 1.06
C ASP A 150 -19.55 14.88 2.35
N MET A 151 -18.39 14.25 2.53
CA MET A 151 -18.05 13.61 3.81
C MET A 151 -18.01 14.62 4.98
N ARG A 152 -17.43 15.80 4.77
CA ARG A 152 -17.44 16.89 5.78
C ARG A 152 -18.86 17.36 6.07
N ASN A 153 -19.70 17.51 5.04
CA ASN A 153 -21.10 17.88 5.20
C ASN A 153 -21.85 16.83 6.02
N TRP A 154 -21.68 15.54 5.70
CA TRP A 154 -22.25 14.45 6.48
C TRP A 154 -21.82 14.49 7.94
N LEU A 155 -20.53 14.65 8.24
CA LEU A 155 -20.04 14.81 9.62
C LEU A 155 -20.69 15.99 10.33
N THR A 156 -20.85 17.11 9.62
CA THR A 156 -21.52 18.32 10.12
C THR A 156 -22.99 18.06 10.41
N THR A 157 -23.68 17.31 9.55
CA THR A 157 -25.09 16.93 9.68
C THR A 157 -25.28 16.02 10.89
N ILE A 158 -24.46 14.97 11.04
CA ILE A 158 -24.49 14.08 12.20
C ILE A 158 -24.24 14.83 13.51
N LEU A 159 -23.27 15.76 13.53
CA LEU A 159 -23.01 16.61 14.70
C LEU A 159 -24.24 17.46 15.08
N LYS A 160 -24.91 18.08 14.09
CA LYS A 160 -26.12 18.89 14.30
C LYS A 160 -27.31 18.06 14.78
N LYS A 161 -27.48 16.85 14.25
CA LYS A 161 -28.55 15.92 14.67
C LYS A 161 -28.36 15.44 16.12
N GLY A 162 -27.13 15.50 16.61
CA GLY A 162 -26.80 15.30 18.02
C GLY A 162 -26.26 13.91 18.28
N ILE A 163 -24.93 13.82 18.44
CA ILE A 163 -24.26 12.57 18.79
C ILE A 163 -24.60 12.18 20.25
N PRO A 164 -25.05 10.93 20.50
CA PRO A 164 -25.46 10.47 21.82
C PRO A 164 -24.40 10.72 22.92
N SER A 165 -24.88 10.81 24.17
CA SER A 165 -23.97 10.85 25.32
C SER A 165 -23.12 9.58 25.38
N GLY A 166 -21.86 9.71 25.77
CA GLY A 166 -20.91 8.60 25.79
C GLY A 166 -20.41 8.14 24.43
N VAL A 167 -20.81 8.77 23.31
CA VAL A 167 -20.31 8.45 21.96
C VAL A 167 -19.41 9.59 21.44
N LYS A 168 -18.30 9.21 20.79
CA LYS A 168 -17.37 10.09 20.06
C LYS A 168 -17.12 9.53 18.67
N LEU A 169 -16.91 10.41 17.71
CA LEU A 169 -16.39 10.10 16.38
C LEU A 169 -14.91 10.44 16.33
N LEU A 170 -14.11 9.58 15.70
CA LEU A 170 -12.71 9.84 15.37
C LEU A 170 -12.52 9.82 13.85
N VAL A 171 -11.91 10.88 13.32
CA VAL A 171 -11.49 10.98 11.92
C VAL A 171 -10.01 11.32 11.83
N LEU A 172 -9.37 10.88 10.75
CA LEU A 172 -8.02 11.32 10.38
C LEU A 172 -8.13 12.46 9.36
N ASP A 173 -7.27 13.46 9.50
CA ASP A 173 -7.14 14.59 8.59
C ASP A 173 -5.65 14.81 8.29
N HIS A 174 -5.32 15.54 7.23
CA HIS A 174 -3.94 15.68 6.78
C HIS A 174 -3.34 17.04 7.15
N LEU A 175 -2.10 17.01 7.67
CA LEU A 175 -1.35 18.22 7.97
C LEU A 175 -1.19 19.05 6.68
N ASN A 176 -1.47 20.36 6.76
CA ASN A 176 -1.49 21.31 5.64
C ASN A 176 -2.60 21.10 4.59
N ASN A 177 -3.49 20.13 4.79
CA ASN A 177 -4.68 19.92 3.95
C ASN A 177 -5.84 19.45 4.85
N GLU A 178 -6.24 20.32 5.76
CA GLU A 178 -7.19 20.04 6.83
C GLU A 178 -8.65 20.11 6.36
N GLN A 179 -9.10 19.08 5.64
CA GLN A 179 -10.40 19.08 4.95
C GLN A 179 -11.58 18.93 5.91
N PHE A 180 -11.37 18.37 7.11
CA PHE A 180 -12.40 18.14 8.12
C PHE A 180 -12.39 19.17 9.25
N ALA A 181 -11.65 20.27 9.10
CA ALA A 181 -11.67 21.36 10.07
C ALA A 181 -13.08 21.94 10.25
N MET A 182 -13.54 22.08 11.50
CA MET A 182 -14.81 22.74 11.83
C MET A 182 -14.57 23.82 12.88
N HIS A 183 -15.41 24.86 12.87
CA HIS A 183 -15.26 25.98 13.79
C HIS A 183 -15.95 25.70 15.12
N ASP A 184 -15.23 25.92 16.22
CA ASP A 184 -15.75 25.76 17.59
C ASP A 184 -16.99 26.61 17.86
N ARG A 185 -17.10 27.80 17.23
CA ARG A 185 -18.31 28.64 17.29
C ARG A 185 -19.58 27.92 16.82
N GLN A 186 -19.44 26.98 15.88
CA GLN A 186 -20.56 26.20 15.34
C GLN A 186 -20.92 25.02 16.24
N PHE A 187 -19.94 24.46 16.96
CA PHE A 187 -20.08 23.29 17.81
C PHE A 187 -19.27 23.44 19.11
N PRO A 188 -19.70 24.34 20.02
CA PRO A 188 -18.90 24.68 21.21
C PRO A 188 -18.61 23.46 22.07
N ASP A 189 -17.36 23.28 22.46
CA ASP A 189 -16.87 22.18 23.32
C ASP A 189 -17.02 20.76 22.73
N MET A 190 -17.56 20.63 21.51
CA MET A 190 -17.81 19.33 20.86
C MET A 190 -16.63 18.85 20.02
N LEU A 191 -15.63 19.70 19.76
CA LEU A 191 -14.54 19.44 18.82
C LEU A 191 -13.20 19.34 19.54
N CYS A 192 -12.35 18.38 19.16
CA CYS A 192 -10.95 18.33 19.57
C CYS A 192 -10.07 18.00 18.39
N THR A 193 -9.07 18.82 18.12
CA THR A 193 -8.00 18.51 17.15
C THR A 193 -6.74 18.09 17.89
N ILE A 194 -6.17 16.97 17.47
CA ILE A 194 -4.92 16.42 18.02
C ILE A 194 -3.93 16.24 16.89
N HIS A 195 -2.76 16.87 17.01
CA HIS A 195 -1.57 16.49 16.27
C HIS A 195 -0.54 15.97 17.28
N VAL A 196 0.02 14.78 17.04
CA VAL A 196 1.10 14.21 17.85
C VAL A 196 2.34 14.18 16.96
N PRO A 197 3.30 15.10 17.15
CA PRO A 197 4.52 15.09 16.36
C PRO A 197 5.28 13.78 16.54
N MET A 198 5.61 13.11 15.44
CA MET A 198 6.39 11.86 15.46
C MET A 198 7.70 12.02 14.70
N ASP A 199 8.77 11.45 15.25
CA ASP A 199 10.03 11.22 14.53
C ASP A 199 10.10 9.76 14.06
N LEU A 200 9.36 9.49 12.98
CA LEU A 200 9.36 8.17 12.35
C LEU A 200 10.75 7.75 11.91
N HIS A 201 11.57 8.69 11.42
CA HIS A 201 12.94 8.39 10.99
C HIS A 201 13.80 7.91 12.16
N ALA A 202 13.73 8.54 13.33
CA ALA A 202 14.43 8.05 14.52
C ALA A 202 13.89 6.70 14.99
N ALA A 203 12.57 6.48 14.95
CA ALA A 203 11.98 5.19 15.31
C ALA A 203 12.42 4.06 14.35
N ILE A 204 12.42 4.33 13.04
CA ILE A 204 12.91 3.39 12.00
C ILE A 204 14.40 3.13 12.16
N ARG A 205 15.23 4.14 12.44
CA ARG A 205 16.66 3.95 12.74
C ARG A 205 16.89 3.06 13.95
N LYS A 206 16.16 3.28 15.03
CA LYS A 206 16.22 2.45 16.24
C LYS A 206 15.76 1.01 15.95
N LEU A 207 14.71 0.83 15.14
CA LEU A 207 14.24 -0.48 14.70
C LEU A 207 15.27 -1.20 13.82
N GLY A 208 15.83 -0.51 12.82
CA GLY A 208 16.84 -1.05 11.92
C GLY A 208 18.14 -1.43 12.61
N GLY A 209 18.39 -0.88 13.81
CA GLY A 209 19.49 -1.28 14.69
C GLY A 209 19.10 -2.22 15.83
N SER A 210 17.82 -2.61 15.96
CA SER A 210 17.35 -3.50 17.03
C SER A 210 17.48 -4.96 16.62
N GLY A 211 18.13 -5.77 17.47
CA GLY A 211 18.51 -7.17 17.22
C GLY A 211 20.03 -7.38 17.33
N ASP A 212 20.55 -8.55 16.96
CA ASP A 212 21.99 -8.82 16.99
C ASP A 212 22.72 -7.94 15.96
N PRO A 213 23.61 -7.02 16.38
CA PRO A 213 24.38 -6.17 15.45
C PRO A 213 25.28 -6.95 14.50
N ASN A 214 25.58 -8.22 14.80
CA ASN A 214 26.33 -9.10 13.92
C ASN A 214 25.46 -9.82 12.89
N ASN A 215 24.12 -9.70 12.97
CA ASN A 215 23.22 -10.27 11.98
C ASN A 215 23.35 -9.51 10.64
N PRO A 216 23.75 -10.19 9.55
CA PRO A 216 23.95 -9.57 8.25
C PRO A 216 22.71 -8.89 7.66
N GLU A 217 21.50 -9.38 7.95
CA GLU A 217 20.25 -8.77 7.46
C GLU A 217 19.95 -7.46 8.16
N ILE A 218 20.19 -7.39 9.47
CA ILE A 218 20.00 -6.16 10.27
C ILE A 218 21.00 -5.09 9.79
N MET A 219 22.26 -5.49 9.60
CA MET A 219 23.29 -4.59 9.07
C MET A 219 22.98 -4.12 7.64
N MET A 220 22.46 -5.00 6.78
CA MET A 220 22.05 -4.62 5.44
C MET A 220 20.90 -3.59 5.47
N ARG A 221 19.86 -3.80 6.29
CA ARG A 221 18.74 -2.85 6.42
C ARG A 221 19.22 -1.46 6.87
N LYS A 222 20.12 -1.41 7.84
CA LYS A 222 20.76 -0.16 8.27
C LYS A 222 21.50 0.52 7.13
N CYS A 223 22.31 -0.22 6.37
CA CYS A 223 23.05 0.34 5.24
C CYS A 223 22.12 0.86 4.14
N VAL A 224 21.04 0.14 3.82
CA VAL A 224 20.03 0.55 2.84
C VAL A 224 19.32 1.82 3.25
N PHE A 225 18.96 1.95 4.53
CA PHE A 225 18.38 3.19 5.07
C PHE A 225 19.34 4.37 4.88
N GLU A 226 20.61 4.21 5.28
CA GLU A 226 21.62 5.26 5.16
C GLU A 226 21.98 5.61 3.70
N MET A 227 21.93 4.64 2.78
CA MET A 227 22.05 4.91 1.35
C MET A 227 20.86 5.73 0.83
N GLY A 228 19.64 5.48 1.33
CA GLY A 228 18.44 6.26 1.00
C GLY A 228 18.55 7.72 1.47
N GLU A 229 19.06 7.96 2.68
CA GLU A 229 19.33 9.31 3.18
C GLU A 229 20.41 10.01 2.33
N ALA A 230 21.50 9.30 2.01
CA ALA A 230 22.54 9.83 1.14
C ALA A 230 22.02 10.18 -0.27
N LEU A 231 21.10 9.38 -0.79
CA LEU A 231 20.43 9.66 -2.06
C LEU A 231 19.58 10.93 -1.99
N LYS A 232 18.79 11.11 -0.92
CA LYS A 232 18.01 12.33 -0.69
C LYS A 232 18.89 13.58 -0.63
N ASP A 233 20.04 13.47 0.05
CA ASP A 233 21.04 14.53 0.16
C ASP A 233 21.87 14.73 -1.13
N LYS A 234 21.66 13.89 -2.16
CA LYS A 234 22.47 13.82 -3.38
C LYS A 234 23.97 13.59 -3.13
N ASP A 235 24.33 12.99 -1.98
CA ASP A 235 25.70 12.68 -1.60
C ASP A 235 26.10 11.27 -2.07
N VAL A 236 26.59 11.21 -3.31
CA VAL A 236 27.05 9.97 -3.93
C VAL A 236 28.21 9.32 -3.17
N LYS A 237 29.11 10.10 -2.53
CA LYS A 237 30.25 9.55 -1.79
C LYS A 237 29.78 8.81 -0.54
N ARG A 238 28.83 9.40 0.20
CA ARG A 238 28.19 8.76 1.36
C ARG A 238 27.40 7.53 0.93
N LEU A 239 26.72 7.58 -0.22
CA LEU A 239 26.03 6.43 -0.79
C LEU A 239 27.02 5.30 -1.07
N HIS A 240 28.16 5.57 -1.72
CA HIS A 240 29.18 4.53 -1.95
C HIS A 240 29.71 3.91 -0.66
N ARG A 241 29.96 4.73 0.36
CA ARG A 241 30.44 4.23 1.66
C ARG A 241 29.47 3.23 2.27
N TRP A 242 28.17 3.55 2.27
CA TRP A 242 27.14 2.66 2.82
C TRP A 242 26.83 1.47 1.91
N GLY A 243 26.89 1.65 0.59
CA GLY A 243 26.80 0.54 -0.36
C GLY A 243 27.91 -0.48 -0.19
N GLN A 244 29.16 -0.02 -0.02
CA GLN A 244 30.28 -0.91 0.26
C GLN A 244 30.12 -1.61 1.62
N ALA A 245 29.66 -0.90 2.65
CA ALA A 245 29.38 -1.52 3.95
C ALA A 245 28.30 -2.62 3.86
N ALA A 246 27.27 -2.43 3.03
CA ALA A 246 26.25 -3.45 2.77
C ALA A 246 26.84 -4.67 2.07
N LEU A 247 27.73 -4.48 1.10
CA LEU A 247 28.44 -5.58 0.44
C LEU A 247 29.33 -6.34 1.42
N ASP A 248 30.12 -5.64 2.23
CA ASP A 248 31.07 -6.26 3.16
C ASP A 248 30.34 -7.09 4.24
N CYS A 249 29.20 -6.60 4.76
CA CYS A 249 28.46 -7.32 5.79
C CYS A 249 27.75 -8.56 5.23
N THR A 250 27.17 -8.45 4.03
CA THR A 250 26.44 -9.56 3.41
C THR A 250 27.39 -10.60 2.82
N GLN A 251 28.56 -10.22 2.30
CA GLN A 251 29.57 -11.15 1.82
C GLN A 251 30.08 -12.07 2.94
N LYS A 252 30.35 -11.50 4.13
CA LYS A 252 30.84 -12.26 5.30
C LYS A 252 29.85 -13.31 5.79
N SER A 253 28.57 -13.16 5.48
CA SER A 253 27.53 -14.11 5.88
C SER A 253 27.57 -15.45 5.13
N GLY A 254 28.21 -15.48 3.95
CA GLY A 254 28.13 -16.62 3.03
C GLY A 254 26.76 -16.82 2.36
N ASN A 255 25.73 -16.04 2.71
CA ASN A 255 24.40 -16.11 2.10
C ASN A 255 24.41 -15.40 0.74
N LYS A 256 24.28 -16.18 -0.34
CA LYS A 256 24.33 -15.68 -1.72
C LYS A 256 23.12 -14.84 -2.08
N GLY A 257 21.92 -15.25 -1.68
CA GLY A 257 20.71 -14.44 -1.86
C GLY A 257 20.87 -13.05 -1.26
N LEU A 258 21.29 -12.97 0.01
CA LEU A 258 21.48 -11.71 0.72
C LEU A 258 22.58 -10.84 0.09
N PHE A 259 23.70 -11.46 -0.33
CA PHE A 259 24.78 -10.72 -1.02
C PHE A 259 24.34 -10.19 -2.38
N ALA A 260 23.58 -10.97 -3.15
CA ALA A 260 22.98 -10.54 -4.40
C ALA A 260 21.94 -9.41 -4.18
N THR A 261 21.15 -9.47 -3.12
CA THR A 261 20.23 -8.38 -2.73
C THR A 261 20.98 -7.07 -2.47
N ALA A 262 22.10 -7.11 -1.72
CA ALA A 262 22.90 -5.91 -1.49
C ALA A 262 23.42 -5.29 -2.80
N HIS A 263 23.85 -6.11 -3.77
CA HIS A 263 24.29 -5.62 -5.08
C HIS A 263 23.18 -4.91 -5.85
N ILE A 264 21.99 -5.51 -5.93
CA ILE A 264 20.90 -4.93 -6.74
C ILE A 264 20.30 -3.68 -6.08
N MET A 265 20.19 -3.64 -4.74
CA MET A 265 19.74 -2.44 -4.01
C MET A 265 20.72 -1.28 -4.20
N TYR A 266 22.02 -1.55 -4.06
CA TYR A 266 23.05 -0.55 -4.25
C TYR A 266 23.08 -0.04 -5.69
N ALA A 267 23.03 -0.94 -6.69
CA ALA A 267 22.93 -0.56 -8.10
C ALA A 267 21.67 0.30 -8.34
N GLY A 268 20.52 -0.14 -7.81
CA GLY A 268 19.23 0.55 -7.86
C GLY A 268 19.29 2.00 -7.43
N MET A 269 19.90 2.27 -6.28
CA MET A 269 20.04 3.64 -5.79
C MET A 269 21.00 4.47 -6.65
N LEU A 270 22.06 3.86 -7.18
CA LEU A 270 22.99 4.52 -8.09
C LEU A 270 22.39 4.89 -9.45
N PHE A 271 21.25 4.30 -9.86
CA PHE A 271 20.57 4.71 -11.09
C PHE A 271 20.25 6.21 -11.12
N HIS A 272 19.94 6.83 -9.96
CA HIS A 272 19.74 8.28 -9.84
C HIS A 272 20.97 9.10 -10.26
N PHE A 273 22.14 8.49 -10.24
CA PHE A 273 23.42 9.05 -10.67
C PHE A 273 23.88 8.48 -12.02
N LYS A 274 22.95 8.03 -12.89
CA LYS A 274 22.95 7.55 -14.32
C LYS A 274 24.27 7.15 -15.03
N ARG A 275 25.39 7.79 -14.71
CA ARG A 275 26.74 7.56 -15.25
C ARG A 275 27.71 6.97 -14.24
N ASP A 276 27.25 6.59 -13.05
CA ASP A 276 28.13 5.99 -12.05
C ASP A 276 28.79 4.69 -12.57
N PRO A 277 30.13 4.60 -12.54
CA PRO A 277 30.85 3.44 -13.10
C PRO A 277 30.66 2.16 -12.28
N GLN A 278 30.16 2.26 -11.05
CA GLN A 278 29.93 1.13 -10.16
C GLN A 278 28.69 0.32 -10.57
N ILE A 279 27.69 0.93 -11.22
CA ILE A 279 26.45 0.26 -11.64
C ILE A 279 26.72 -1.02 -12.45
N PRO A 280 27.46 -1.00 -13.58
CA PRO A 280 27.69 -2.22 -14.35
C PRO A 280 28.43 -3.30 -13.56
N LEU A 281 29.38 -2.91 -12.70
CA LEU A 281 30.12 -3.86 -11.85
C LEU A 281 29.22 -4.55 -10.84
N LEU A 282 28.31 -3.79 -10.22
CA LEU A 282 27.35 -4.32 -9.25
C LEU A 282 26.36 -5.29 -9.92
N LEU A 283 25.83 -4.90 -11.09
CA LEU A 283 24.87 -5.72 -11.82
C LEU A 283 25.51 -7.01 -12.34
N GLU A 284 26.74 -6.95 -12.86
CA GLU A 284 27.44 -8.15 -13.36
C GLU A 284 27.79 -9.11 -12.21
N ARG A 285 28.35 -8.60 -11.11
CA ARG A 285 28.73 -9.42 -9.95
C ARG A 285 27.51 -10.01 -9.27
N GLY A 286 26.47 -9.19 -9.03
CA GLY A 286 25.22 -9.63 -8.43
C GLY A 286 24.54 -10.73 -9.25
N GLN A 287 24.46 -10.55 -10.57
CA GLN A 287 23.93 -11.58 -11.47
C GLN A 287 24.73 -12.88 -11.40
N ARG A 288 26.07 -12.82 -11.37
CA ARG A 288 26.93 -14.00 -11.24
C ARG A 288 26.68 -14.73 -9.92
N ILE A 289 26.55 -14.00 -8.82
CA ILE A 289 26.24 -14.55 -7.49
C ILE A 289 24.87 -15.25 -7.52
N SER A 290 23.84 -14.59 -8.06
CA SER A 290 22.50 -15.20 -8.20
C SER A 290 22.52 -16.44 -9.06
N LYS A 291 23.22 -16.45 -10.22
CA LYS A 291 23.36 -17.65 -11.07
C LYS A 291 24.00 -18.81 -10.30
N GLN A 292 25.07 -18.55 -9.55
CA GLN A 292 25.70 -19.57 -8.73
C GLN A 292 24.79 -20.07 -7.60
N GLY A 293 24.04 -19.18 -6.95
CA GLY A 293 23.09 -19.55 -5.90
C GLY A 293 21.98 -20.46 -6.44
N VAL A 294 21.42 -20.15 -7.61
CA VAL A 294 20.43 -21.00 -8.29
C VAL A 294 21.00 -22.39 -8.57
N GLN A 295 22.23 -22.47 -9.10
CA GLN A 295 22.91 -23.76 -9.35
C GLN A 295 23.15 -24.57 -8.07
N GLN A 296 23.23 -23.91 -6.92
CA GLN A 296 23.45 -24.51 -5.61
C GLN A 296 22.14 -24.78 -4.86
N GLY A 297 20.98 -24.53 -5.46
CA GLY A 297 19.66 -24.76 -4.86
C GLY A 297 19.17 -23.67 -3.92
N ASP A 298 19.81 -22.48 -3.89
CA ASP A 298 19.31 -21.32 -3.14
C ASP A 298 18.09 -20.72 -3.87
N THR A 299 16.90 -20.99 -3.33
CA THR A 299 15.62 -20.56 -3.91
C THR A 299 15.45 -19.04 -3.91
N ALA A 300 16.12 -18.31 -3.00
CA ALA A 300 16.06 -16.85 -2.97
C ALA A 300 16.81 -16.21 -4.16
N CYS A 301 17.76 -16.92 -4.76
CA CYS A 301 18.57 -16.39 -5.86
C CYS A 301 17.85 -16.34 -7.21
N LEU A 302 16.82 -17.17 -7.43
CA LEU A 302 16.13 -17.24 -8.71
C LEU A 302 15.35 -15.95 -9.04
N PRO A 303 14.50 -15.41 -8.15
CA PRO A 303 13.86 -14.11 -8.39
C PRO A 303 14.88 -12.97 -8.57
N LEU A 304 15.99 -12.99 -7.83
CA LEU A 304 17.05 -11.99 -7.96
C LEU A 304 17.72 -12.04 -9.33
N LEU A 305 17.98 -13.25 -9.86
CA LEU A 305 18.53 -13.42 -11.20
C LEU A 305 17.63 -12.78 -12.27
N VAL A 306 16.31 -12.99 -12.16
CA VAL A 306 15.32 -12.36 -13.04
C VAL A 306 15.37 -10.83 -12.92
N GLN A 307 15.43 -10.30 -11.69
CA GLN A 307 15.56 -8.86 -11.46
C GLN A 307 16.85 -8.27 -12.05
N PHE A 308 17.98 -8.98 -11.98
CA PHE A 308 19.23 -8.53 -12.58
C PHE A 308 19.15 -8.38 -14.09
N TYR A 309 18.44 -9.26 -14.81
CA TYR A 309 18.19 -9.07 -16.25
C TYR A 309 17.42 -7.78 -16.51
N GLY A 310 16.38 -7.49 -15.73
CA GLY A 310 15.62 -6.24 -15.85
C GLY A 310 16.47 -4.99 -15.57
N TYR A 311 17.32 -5.02 -14.54
CA TYR A 311 18.21 -3.91 -14.21
C TYR A 311 19.30 -3.70 -15.27
N GLN A 312 19.83 -4.77 -15.86
CA GLN A 312 20.75 -4.67 -17.02
C GLN A 312 20.04 -4.02 -18.22
N GLY A 313 18.79 -4.40 -18.50
CA GLY A 313 17.96 -3.77 -19.53
C GLY A 313 17.74 -2.29 -19.28
N ALA A 314 17.34 -1.92 -18.06
CA ALA A 314 17.17 -0.52 -17.65
C ALA A 314 18.48 0.27 -17.79
N TYR A 315 19.61 -0.29 -17.35
CA TYR A 315 20.92 0.36 -17.48
C TYR A 315 21.31 0.58 -18.95
N ALA A 316 21.16 -0.44 -19.79
CA ALA A 316 21.40 -0.33 -21.23
C ALA A 316 20.51 0.74 -21.87
N GLN A 317 19.23 0.82 -21.48
CA GLN A 317 18.28 1.81 -21.98
C GLN A 317 18.69 3.24 -21.62
N ILE A 318 19.09 3.50 -20.37
CA ILE A 318 19.58 4.83 -19.92
C ILE A 318 20.83 5.24 -20.69
N ARG A 319 21.70 4.27 -21.00
CA ARG A 319 22.89 4.45 -21.85
C ARG A 319 22.56 4.52 -23.34
N ARG A 320 21.28 4.51 -23.73
CA ARG A 320 20.77 4.55 -25.11
C ARG A 320 21.24 3.37 -25.98
N ARG A 321 21.61 2.25 -25.36
CA ARG A 321 21.96 0.98 -26.02
C ARG A 321 20.68 0.16 -26.18
N PHE A 322 19.77 0.63 -27.04
CA PHE A 322 18.40 0.13 -27.08
C PHE A 322 18.29 -1.34 -27.52
N THR A 323 19.07 -1.78 -28.51
CA THR A 323 19.09 -3.20 -28.91
C THR A 323 19.54 -4.12 -27.78
N GLU A 324 20.55 -3.70 -27.01
CA GLU A 324 21.02 -4.43 -25.83
C GLU A 324 19.93 -4.47 -24.75
N ALA A 325 19.27 -3.34 -24.49
CA ALA A 325 18.18 -3.25 -23.52
C ALA A 325 17.00 -4.19 -23.88
N ILE A 326 16.58 -4.18 -25.15
CA ILE A 326 15.53 -5.08 -25.66
C ILE A 326 15.91 -6.55 -25.39
N ASN A 327 17.14 -6.94 -25.71
CA ASN A 327 17.59 -8.32 -25.50
C ASN A 327 17.60 -8.69 -24.01
N TRP A 328 18.00 -7.78 -23.12
CA TRP A 328 17.94 -8.03 -21.68
C TRP A 328 16.50 -8.19 -21.16
N PHE A 329 15.56 -7.36 -21.61
CA PHE A 329 14.15 -7.52 -21.23
C PHE A 329 13.53 -8.81 -21.76
N ILE A 330 13.90 -9.24 -22.97
CA ILE A 330 13.49 -10.54 -23.52
C ILE A 330 14.01 -11.67 -22.63
N GLN A 331 15.30 -11.63 -22.25
CA GLN A 331 15.90 -12.63 -21.37
C GLN A 331 15.23 -12.65 -19.98
N GLN A 332 14.87 -11.47 -19.44
CA GLN A 332 14.09 -11.38 -18.20
C GLN A 332 12.73 -12.07 -18.36
N ALA A 333 12.02 -11.79 -19.46
CA ALA A 333 10.69 -12.30 -19.71
C ALA A 333 10.66 -13.82 -19.88
N GLU A 334 11.57 -14.36 -20.69
CA GLU A 334 11.70 -15.80 -20.95
C GLU A 334 12.06 -16.56 -19.66
N MET A 335 12.99 -16.03 -18.86
CA MET A 335 13.36 -16.64 -17.57
C MET A 335 12.23 -16.57 -16.54
N ALA A 336 11.53 -15.43 -16.46
CA ALA A 336 10.37 -15.29 -15.58
C ALA A 336 9.26 -16.27 -15.96
N GLN A 337 8.98 -16.42 -17.26
CA GLN A 337 7.96 -17.34 -17.76
C GLN A 337 8.31 -18.80 -17.51
N LEU A 338 9.55 -19.21 -17.73
CA LEU A 338 10.03 -20.56 -17.43
C LEU A 338 9.80 -20.97 -15.97
N HIS A 339 9.82 -20.01 -15.06
CA HIS A 339 9.67 -20.23 -13.62
C HIS A 339 8.33 -19.74 -13.05
N ASN A 340 7.33 -19.50 -13.89
CA ASN A 340 5.97 -19.09 -13.50
C ASN A 340 5.90 -17.77 -12.72
N PHE A 341 6.80 -16.83 -12.97
CA PHE A 341 6.72 -15.46 -12.45
C PHE A 341 5.91 -14.57 -13.41
N SER A 342 4.62 -14.90 -13.60
CA SER A 342 3.76 -14.33 -14.65
C SER A 342 3.74 -12.80 -14.69
N GLN A 343 3.61 -12.13 -13.55
CA GLN A 343 3.62 -10.66 -13.47
C GLN A 343 4.97 -10.05 -13.90
N GLN A 344 6.09 -10.69 -13.55
CA GLN A 344 7.42 -10.23 -13.96
C GLN A 344 7.64 -10.47 -15.46
N ALA A 345 7.19 -11.61 -15.97
CA ALA A 345 7.28 -11.94 -17.39
C ALA A 345 6.50 -10.93 -18.25
N LEU A 346 5.26 -10.62 -17.88
CA LEU A 346 4.42 -9.66 -18.61
C LEU A 346 4.98 -8.25 -18.59
N ASN A 347 5.49 -7.80 -17.44
CA ASN A 347 6.16 -6.50 -17.34
C ASN A 347 7.40 -6.44 -18.25
N ALA A 348 8.20 -7.51 -18.30
CA ALA A 348 9.38 -7.58 -19.13
C ALA A 348 9.04 -7.66 -20.64
N TRP A 349 8.03 -8.44 -21.02
CA TRP A 349 7.52 -8.47 -22.40
C TRP A 349 7.00 -7.10 -22.84
N TYR A 350 6.23 -6.43 -21.98
CA TYR A 350 5.75 -5.07 -22.24
C TYR A 350 6.90 -4.07 -22.39
N GLN A 351 7.89 -4.08 -21.50
CA GLN A 351 9.09 -3.23 -21.62
C GLN A 351 9.82 -3.46 -22.95
N ALA A 352 10.02 -4.71 -23.34
CA ALA A 352 10.66 -5.07 -24.60
C ALA A 352 9.85 -4.60 -25.81
N ALA A 353 8.54 -4.89 -25.85
CA ALA A 353 7.64 -4.50 -26.94
C ALA A 353 7.58 -2.98 -27.10
N GLU A 354 7.40 -2.24 -26.00
CA GLU A 354 7.32 -0.78 -26.01
C GLU A 354 8.64 -0.13 -26.45
N LEU A 355 9.78 -0.74 -26.15
CA LEU A 355 11.07 -0.27 -26.63
C LEU A 355 11.27 -0.61 -28.12
N CYS A 356 10.89 -1.81 -28.57
CA CYS A 356 10.87 -2.18 -29.99
C CYS A 356 9.99 -1.23 -30.80
N ARG A 357 8.77 -0.93 -30.35
CA ARG A 357 7.84 0.01 -31.02
C ARG A 357 8.50 1.33 -31.38
N ARG A 358 9.37 1.84 -30.51
CA ARG A 358 10.02 3.15 -30.64
C ARG A 358 11.40 3.11 -31.29
N LYS A 359 12.12 1.97 -31.22
CA LYS A 359 13.56 1.89 -31.54
C LYS A 359 13.94 0.73 -32.45
N ASP A 360 13.08 -0.27 -32.60
CA ASP A 360 13.30 -1.48 -33.40
C ASP A 360 11.96 -2.05 -33.89
N ALA A 361 11.31 -1.31 -34.80
CA ALA A 361 9.96 -1.62 -35.27
C ALA A 361 9.87 -2.99 -35.96
N GLY A 362 10.97 -3.49 -36.53
CA GLY A 362 11.02 -4.80 -37.20
C GLY A 362 10.77 -5.97 -36.25
N ARG A 363 11.13 -5.83 -34.97
CA ARG A 363 10.91 -6.85 -33.93
C ARG A 363 9.64 -6.63 -33.12
N TYR A 364 8.93 -5.52 -33.33
CA TYR A 364 7.84 -5.12 -32.44
C TYR A 364 6.74 -6.17 -32.34
N TYR A 365 6.21 -6.64 -33.47
CA TYR A 365 5.09 -7.57 -33.48
C TYR A 365 5.46 -8.97 -32.98
N ASP A 366 6.67 -9.46 -33.28
CA ASP A 366 7.15 -10.74 -32.75
C ASP A 366 7.23 -10.73 -31.22
N ILE A 367 7.71 -9.63 -30.65
CA ILE A 367 7.82 -9.47 -29.19
C ILE A 367 6.46 -9.22 -28.55
N LEU A 368 5.59 -8.47 -29.22
CA LEU A 368 4.22 -8.23 -28.77
C LEU A 368 3.41 -9.53 -28.73
N GLU A 369 3.55 -10.40 -29.73
CA GLU A 369 2.90 -11.71 -29.78
C GLU A 369 3.37 -12.60 -28.61
N LYS A 370 4.68 -12.63 -28.32
CA LYS A 370 5.18 -13.35 -27.14
C LYS A 370 4.55 -12.84 -25.83
N GLY A 371 4.41 -11.52 -25.68
CA GLY A 371 3.73 -10.90 -24.53
C GLY A 371 2.24 -11.25 -24.45
N TYR A 372 1.55 -11.28 -25.60
CA TYR A 372 0.17 -11.74 -25.70
C TYR A 372 0.03 -13.20 -25.24
N LEU A 373 0.81 -14.11 -25.81
CA LEU A 373 0.76 -15.54 -25.49
C LEU A 373 1.08 -15.81 -24.01
N ALA A 374 2.02 -15.07 -23.42
CA ALA A 374 2.40 -15.21 -22.02
C ALA A 374 1.26 -14.91 -21.03
N GLY A 375 0.29 -14.07 -21.40
CA GLY A 375 -0.82 -13.69 -20.54
C GLY A 375 -2.12 -14.48 -20.75
N LEU A 376 -2.17 -15.38 -21.74
CA LEU A 376 -3.35 -16.21 -22.00
C LEU A 376 -3.81 -17.05 -20.78
N PRO A 377 -2.89 -17.67 -20.00
CA PRO A 377 -3.29 -18.49 -18.85
C PRO A 377 -3.83 -17.69 -17.66
N LEU A 378 -3.74 -16.35 -17.67
CA LEU A 378 -4.15 -15.52 -16.53
C LEU A 378 -5.66 -15.53 -16.32
N SER A 379 -6.05 -15.58 -15.06
CA SER A 379 -7.42 -15.35 -14.61
C SER A 379 -7.87 -13.91 -14.86
N ASP A 380 -9.17 -13.71 -14.81
CA ASP A 380 -9.82 -12.40 -14.99
C ASP A 380 -9.32 -11.36 -13.97
N GLU A 381 -9.17 -11.76 -12.71
CA GLU A 381 -8.63 -10.90 -11.66
C GLU A 381 -7.16 -10.49 -11.94
N GLU A 382 -6.32 -11.44 -12.34
CA GLU A 382 -4.93 -11.17 -12.69
C GLU A 382 -4.79 -10.29 -13.93
N VAL A 383 -5.71 -10.41 -14.89
CA VAL A 383 -5.73 -9.55 -16.10
C VAL A 383 -6.06 -8.12 -15.70
N SER A 384 -7.14 -7.91 -14.94
CA SER A 384 -7.58 -6.57 -14.53
C SER A 384 -6.55 -5.83 -13.67
N ALA A 385 -5.76 -6.55 -12.88
CA ALA A 385 -4.74 -5.98 -12.00
C ALA A 385 -3.34 -5.83 -12.63
N SER A 386 -3.15 -6.14 -13.92
CA SER A 386 -1.80 -6.22 -14.51
C SER A 386 -1.59 -5.36 -15.76
N ILE A 387 -0.33 -5.26 -16.18
CA ILE A 387 0.13 -4.62 -17.41
C ILE A 387 -0.46 -5.28 -18.68
N TYR A 388 -1.01 -6.48 -18.55
CA TYR A 388 -1.45 -7.29 -19.68
C TYR A 388 -2.56 -6.63 -20.50
N ILE A 389 -3.41 -5.81 -19.87
CA ILE A 389 -4.43 -5.01 -20.57
C ILE A 389 -3.83 -4.16 -21.70
N TYR A 390 -2.59 -3.69 -21.55
CA TYR A 390 -1.93 -2.90 -22.58
C TYR A 390 -1.42 -3.76 -23.73
N LEU A 391 -0.87 -4.94 -23.42
CA LEU A 391 -0.46 -5.92 -24.42
C LEU A 391 -1.66 -6.41 -25.23
N LEU A 392 -2.81 -6.66 -24.57
CA LEU A 392 -4.08 -6.99 -25.22
C LEU A 392 -4.55 -5.87 -26.15
N ARG A 393 -4.55 -4.62 -25.68
CA ARG A 393 -4.94 -3.46 -26.49
C ARG A 393 -4.07 -3.30 -27.73
N ASP A 394 -2.75 -3.44 -27.58
CA ASP A 394 -1.79 -3.29 -28.68
C ASP A 394 -1.85 -4.48 -29.65
N TYR A 395 -2.02 -5.70 -29.14
CA TYR A 395 -2.16 -6.90 -29.97
C TYR A 395 -3.51 -6.95 -30.68
N TYR A 396 -4.57 -6.39 -30.09
CA TYR A 396 -5.85 -6.20 -30.76
C TYR A 396 -5.71 -5.35 -32.04
N ASP A 397 -5.00 -4.23 -31.98
CA ASP A 397 -4.76 -3.37 -33.16
C ASP A 397 -3.96 -4.11 -34.23
N TYR A 398 -2.96 -4.90 -33.81
CA TYR A 398 -2.23 -5.77 -34.73
C TYR A 398 -3.14 -6.83 -35.37
N ALA A 399 -3.89 -7.57 -34.58
CA ALA A 399 -4.83 -8.59 -35.04
C ALA A 399 -5.86 -8.03 -36.02
N HIS A 400 -6.37 -6.82 -35.74
CA HIS A 400 -7.26 -6.09 -36.65
C HIS A 400 -6.57 -5.75 -37.97
N SER A 401 -5.33 -5.24 -37.95
CA SER A 401 -4.56 -4.95 -39.17
C SER A 401 -4.27 -6.19 -40.02
N LYS A 402 -4.20 -7.37 -39.38
CA LYS A 402 -3.95 -8.67 -40.01
C LYS A 402 -5.21 -9.50 -40.27
N LYS A 403 -6.40 -8.97 -39.94
CA LYS A 403 -7.70 -9.65 -40.10
C LYS A 403 -7.77 -11.01 -39.37
N MET A 404 -7.20 -11.08 -38.17
CA MET A 404 -7.21 -12.28 -37.32
C MET A 404 -8.51 -12.35 -36.50
N THR A 405 -9.62 -12.66 -37.15
CA THR A 405 -10.98 -12.58 -36.59
C THR A 405 -11.15 -13.32 -35.25
N ASP A 406 -10.61 -14.54 -35.13
CA ASP A 406 -10.76 -15.34 -33.91
C ASP A 406 -10.05 -14.69 -32.70
N VAL A 407 -8.88 -14.10 -32.93
CA VAL A 407 -8.12 -13.37 -31.90
C VAL A 407 -8.85 -12.10 -31.49
N ILE A 408 -9.38 -11.34 -32.46
CA ILE A 408 -10.15 -10.13 -32.21
C ILE A 408 -11.36 -10.46 -31.32
N ASN A 409 -12.13 -11.49 -31.70
CA ASN A 409 -13.30 -11.92 -30.95
C ASN A 409 -12.94 -12.40 -29.54
N GLY A 410 -11.87 -13.18 -29.38
CA GLY A 410 -11.43 -13.66 -28.07
C GLY A 410 -10.97 -12.53 -27.14
N ILE A 411 -10.28 -11.52 -27.68
CA ILE A 411 -9.89 -10.34 -26.90
C ILE A 411 -11.12 -9.49 -26.54
N ASP A 412 -12.03 -9.25 -27.49
CA ASP A 412 -13.26 -8.48 -27.24
C ASP A 412 -14.18 -9.18 -26.22
N GLU A 413 -14.30 -10.51 -26.25
CA GLU A 413 -15.06 -11.26 -25.25
C GLU A 413 -14.42 -11.14 -23.86
N LYS A 414 -13.10 -11.40 -23.75
CA LYS A 414 -12.39 -11.35 -22.48
C LYS A 414 -12.41 -9.94 -21.88
N MET A 415 -12.03 -8.93 -22.66
CA MET A 415 -11.97 -7.54 -22.18
C MET A 415 -13.36 -6.93 -22.00
N GLY A 416 -14.33 -7.31 -22.83
CA GLY A 416 -15.72 -6.89 -22.70
C GLY A 416 -16.37 -7.40 -21.41
N ARG A 417 -16.03 -8.62 -20.97
CA ARG A 417 -16.48 -9.15 -19.67
C ARG A 417 -15.88 -8.37 -18.48
N LEU A 418 -14.63 -7.92 -18.60
CA LEU A 418 -13.89 -7.27 -17.51
C LEU A 418 -14.19 -5.78 -17.37
N PHE A 419 -14.30 -5.08 -18.49
CA PHE A 419 -14.37 -3.62 -18.55
C PHE A 419 -15.59 -3.09 -19.31
N GLY A 420 -16.46 -3.98 -19.83
CA GLY A 420 -17.62 -3.59 -20.62
C GLY A 420 -17.30 -3.29 -22.08
N THR A 421 -18.31 -2.84 -22.82
CA THR A 421 -18.23 -2.63 -24.29
C THR A 421 -17.23 -1.56 -24.70
N ASP A 422 -16.94 -0.61 -23.82
CA ASP A 422 -16.05 0.53 -24.05
C ASP A 422 -14.60 0.30 -23.58
N TRP A 423 -14.24 -0.96 -23.29
CA TRP A 423 -12.94 -1.35 -22.72
C TRP A 423 -11.72 -0.75 -23.44
N LYS A 424 -11.80 -0.53 -24.76
CA LYS A 424 -10.71 0.06 -25.56
C LYS A 424 -10.41 1.49 -25.09
N THR A 425 -11.46 2.29 -24.94
CA THR A 425 -11.39 3.67 -24.47
C THR A 425 -10.93 3.73 -23.02
N ASP A 426 -11.41 2.81 -22.20
CA ASP A 426 -11.03 2.72 -20.79
C ASP A 426 -9.55 2.37 -20.65
N VAL A 427 -9.05 1.36 -21.35
CA VAL A 427 -7.63 1.00 -21.33
C VAL A 427 -6.76 2.13 -21.85
N ASP A 428 -7.17 2.84 -22.91
CA ASP A 428 -6.44 4.00 -23.43
C ASP A 428 -6.43 5.17 -22.43
N THR A 429 -7.51 5.36 -21.68
CA THR A 429 -7.62 6.37 -20.60
C THR A 429 -6.76 5.99 -19.40
N ILE A 430 -6.83 4.74 -18.96
CA ILE A 430 -5.97 4.18 -17.90
C ILE A 430 -4.51 4.35 -18.31
N ARG A 431 -4.14 4.07 -19.57
CA ARG A 431 -2.78 4.22 -20.08
C ARG A 431 -2.30 5.67 -20.03
N LYS A 432 -3.17 6.64 -20.37
CA LYS A 432 -2.85 8.08 -20.32
C LYS A 432 -2.74 8.63 -18.90
N ASN A 433 -3.59 8.16 -18.01
CA ASN A 433 -3.62 8.57 -16.60
C ASN A 433 -2.60 7.81 -15.74
N ARG A 434 -2.01 6.75 -16.29
CA ARG A 434 -0.88 6.08 -15.67
C ARG A 434 0.27 7.08 -15.62
N MET A 435 0.81 7.32 -14.42
CA MET A 435 2.16 7.84 -14.32
C MET A 435 3.05 6.97 -15.23
N PRO A 436 3.96 7.56 -16.04
CA PRO A 436 4.87 6.78 -16.86
C PRO A 436 5.47 5.67 -15.99
N MET A 437 5.55 4.44 -16.50
CA MET A 437 6.15 3.34 -15.73
C MET A 437 7.49 3.82 -15.22
N ASN A 438 7.54 4.13 -13.93
CA ASN A 438 8.73 4.60 -13.28
C ASN A 438 9.73 3.46 -13.43
N LEU A 439 10.68 3.63 -14.35
CA LEU A 439 12.04 3.14 -14.11
C LEU A 439 12.45 3.62 -12.70
N PRO A 440 13.50 3.07 -12.07
CA PRO A 440 14.01 3.55 -10.77
C PRO A 440 14.48 5.03 -10.73
N LEU A 441 13.80 5.97 -11.38
CA LEU A 441 14.36 7.17 -11.97
C LEU A 441 13.42 8.37 -12.08
N GLU A 442 12.13 8.29 -11.75
CA GLU A 442 11.24 9.46 -11.84
C GLU A 442 10.50 9.71 -10.53
N MET A 443 11.26 10.20 -9.55
CA MET A 443 10.75 11.16 -8.55
C MET A 443 11.46 12.50 -8.81
N GLU A 444 10.98 13.22 -9.82
CA GLU A 444 11.22 14.67 -9.91
C GLU A 444 9.95 15.39 -9.47
N ASN A 445 10.12 16.24 -8.46
CA ASN A 445 9.21 17.25 -7.94
C ASN A 445 7.97 16.77 -7.18
N LEU A 446 8.16 16.47 -5.89
CA LEU A 446 7.33 16.94 -4.77
C LEU A 446 8.22 17.18 -3.54
#